data_AF-A0A968JA43-F1
#
_entry.id   AF-A0A968JA43-F1
#
_cell.length_a   1.000
_cell.length_b   1.000
_cell.length_c   1.000
_cell.angle_alpha   90.00
_cell.angle_beta   90.00
_cell.angle_gamma   90.00
#
_symmetry.space_group_name_H-M   'P 1'
#
loop_
_entity.id
_entity.type
_entity.pdbx_description
1 polymer ?
#
loop_
_entity_poly.entity_id
_entity_poly.type
_entity_poly.pdbx_seq_one_letter_code
_entity_poly.pdbx_strand_id
1 'polypeptide(L)'
;MALATTFEPGRAAAWGLVGQAGAVAIIAVGAALQAVDGVAFKVMVDRWAAATGEARMFSFEATFAVRQIEIGFASLLSLLSGFTLIVFGVSIVLSSHYPLWMGWLGLLSGLGLVVTGAVQASTGFSALAMTISMLASSVFLIWAILVGILMWRLAPRLVVNNDAA
;
A
#
# COMPACT_ATOMS: atom_id res chain seq x y z
N MET A 1 -6.62 -4.92 -9.78
CA MET A 1 -7.70 -4.84 -10.78
C MET A 1 -8.33 -6.20 -11.06
N ALA A 2 -7.53 -7.22 -11.39
CA ALA A 2 -8.06 -8.56 -11.67
C ALA A 2 -8.78 -9.27 -10.48
N LEU A 3 -8.47 -8.93 -9.23
CA LEU A 3 -9.17 -9.55 -8.07
C LEU A 3 -10.61 -9.06 -7.92
N ALA A 4 -10.89 -7.80 -8.26
CA ALA A 4 -12.24 -7.26 -8.13
C ALA A 4 -13.22 -7.94 -9.09
N THR A 5 -12.72 -8.43 -10.23
CA THR A 5 -13.51 -9.06 -11.29
C THR A 5 -13.81 -10.54 -11.03
N THR A 6 -13.25 -11.14 -9.98
CA THR A 6 -13.50 -12.55 -9.63
C THR A 6 -14.64 -12.73 -8.63
N PHE A 7 -15.22 -11.64 -8.11
CA PHE A 7 -16.34 -11.72 -7.17
C PHE A 7 -17.68 -11.85 -7.90
N GLU A 8 -18.56 -12.71 -7.39
CA GLU A 8 -19.94 -12.83 -7.88
C GLU A 8 -20.72 -11.52 -7.70
N PRO A 9 -21.70 -11.22 -8.58
CA PRO A 9 -22.57 -10.06 -8.45
C PRO A 9 -23.22 -9.99 -7.07
N GLY A 10 -23.05 -8.87 -6.36
CA GLY A 10 -23.56 -8.70 -5.01
C GLY A 10 -22.67 -7.83 -4.14
N ARG A 11 -22.78 -7.99 -2.81
CA ARG A 11 -22.06 -7.15 -1.84
C ARG A 11 -20.54 -7.28 -1.97
N ALA A 12 -20.02 -8.48 -2.26
CA ALA A 12 -18.59 -8.71 -2.47
C ALA A 12 -18.08 -7.92 -3.68
N ALA A 13 -18.73 -8.01 -4.84
CA ALA A 13 -18.33 -7.24 -6.03
C ALA A 13 -18.31 -5.72 -5.80
N ALA A 14 -19.30 -5.17 -5.07
CA ALA A 14 -19.31 -3.73 -4.74
C ALA A 14 -18.08 -3.31 -3.93
N TRP A 15 -17.70 -4.08 -2.91
CA TRP A 15 -16.47 -3.83 -2.15
C TRP A 15 -15.21 -4.05 -2.99
N GLY A 16 -15.21 -5.04 -3.89
CA GLY A 16 -14.14 -5.26 -4.85
C GLY A 16 -13.85 -4.03 -5.73
N LEU A 17 -14.89 -3.34 -6.21
CA LEU A 17 -14.75 -2.11 -6.99
C LEU A 17 -14.18 -0.95 -6.18
N VAL A 18 -14.60 -0.79 -4.92
CA VAL A 18 -14.01 0.20 -4.00
C VAL A 18 -12.53 -0.10 -3.77
N GLY A 19 -12.19 -1.37 -3.55
CA GLY A 19 -10.80 -1.82 -3.43
C GLY A 19 -9.98 -1.54 -4.70
N GLN A 20 -10.58 -1.65 -5.88
CA GLN A 20 -9.93 -1.29 -7.14
C GLN A 20 -9.60 0.20 -7.24
N ALA A 21 -10.52 1.08 -6.85
CA ALA A 21 -10.25 2.51 -6.79
C ALA A 21 -9.12 2.82 -5.79
N GLY A 22 -9.12 2.15 -4.64
CA GLY A 22 -8.02 2.22 -3.67
C GLY A 22 -6.67 1.80 -4.26
N ALA A 23 -6.64 0.70 -5.02
CA ALA A 23 -5.42 0.22 -5.68
C ALA A 23 -4.86 1.23 -6.70
N VAL A 24 -5.73 1.91 -7.47
CA VAL A 24 -5.30 2.99 -8.38
C VAL A 24 -4.69 4.15 -7.60
N ALA A 25 -5.35 4.56 -6.52
CA ALA A 25 -4.89 5.66 -5.69
C ALA A 25 -3.54 5.31 -5.01
N ILE A 26 -3.32 4.06 -4.58
CA ILE A 26 -2.02 3.58 -4.08
C ILE A 26 -0.92 3.75 -5.12
N ILE A 27 -1.17 3.36 -6.38
CA ILE A 27 -0.19 3.49 -7.45
C ILE A 27 0.14 4.98 -7.69
N ALA A 28 -0.88 5.84 -7.72
CA ALA A 28 -0.68 7.28 -7.91
C ALA A 28 0.13 7.92 -6.77
N VAL A 29 -0.24 7.64 -5.52
CA VAL A 29 0.48 8.13 -4.33
C VAL A 29 1.89 7.54 -4.26
N GLY A 30 2.07 6.26 -4.61
CA GLY A 30 3.38 5.63 -4.69
C GLY A 30 4.28 6.27 -5.73
N ALA A 31 3.76 6.57 -6.92
CA ALA A 31 4.51 7.29 -7.95
C ALA A 31 4.93 8.70 -7.49
N ALA A 32 4.01 9.42 -6.83
CA ALA A 32 4.32 10.72 -6.22
C ALA A 32 5.40 10.61 -5.13
N LEU A 33 5.31 9.60 -4.25
CA LEU A 33 6.32 9.33 -3.24
C LEU A 33 7.70 9.06 -3.86
N GLN A 34 7.78 8.26 -4.93
CA GLN A 34 9.06 7.98 -5.58
C GLN A 34 9.65 9.21 -6.29
N ALA A 35 8.81 10.09 -6.83
CA ALA A 35 9.28 11.37 -7.36
C ALA A 35 9.84 12.27 -6.23
N VAL A 36 9.26 12.23 -5.04
CA VAL A 36 9.78 12.97 -3.89
C VAL A 36 11.05 12.33 -3.34
N ASP A 37 11.05 11.05 -2.96
CA ASP A 37 12.18 10.35 -2.33
C ASP A 37 13.36 10.19 -3.30
N GLY A 38 13.12 9.52 -4.43
CA GLY A 38 14.18 9.14 -5.36
C GLY A 38 14.76 10.30 -6.17
N VAL A 39 13.95 11.34 -6.45
CA VAL A 39 14.35 12.46 -7.32
C VAL A 39 14.58 13.73 -6.52
N ALA A 40 13.54 14.30 -5.92
CA ALA A 40 13.65 15.60 -5.26
C ALA A 40 14.55 15.56 -4.01
N PHE A 41 14.31 14.60 -3.14
CA PHE A 41 15.02 14.47 -1.87
C PHE A 41 16.49 14.10 -2.09
N LYS A 42 16.78 13.19 -3.03
CA LYS A 42 18.16 12.90 -3.47
C LYS A 42 18.91 14.17 -3.88
N VAL A 43 18.34 15.00 -4.75
CA VAL A 43 18.99 16.24 -5.21
C VAL A 43 19.28 17.18 -4.04
N MET A 44 18.35 17.29 -3.09
CA MET A 44 18.54 18.15 -1.91
C MET A 44 19.64 17.63 -0.98
N VAL A 45 19.68 16.32 -0.73
CA VAL A 45 20.75 15.68 0.04
C VAL A 45 22.12 15.89 -0.61
N ASP A 46 22.23 15.69 -1.93
CA ASP A 46 23.49 15.88 -2.67
C ASP A 46 23.97 17.34 -2.56
N ARG A 47 23.05 18.31 -2.62
CA ARG A 47 23.35 19.74 -2.42
C ARG A 47 23.80 20.07 -1.01
N TRP A 48 23.11 19.54 0.00
CA TRP A 48 23.49 19.73 1.40
C TRP A 48 24.86 19.13 1.71
N ALA A 49 25.16 17.94 1.16
CA ALA A 49 26.44 17.27 1.33
C ALA A 49 27.61 18.06 0.72
N ALA A 50 27.38 18.76 -0.39
CA ALA A 50 28.37 19.61 -1.05
C ALA A 50 28.53 21.01 -0.41
N ALA A 51 27.56 21.45 0.41
CA ALA A 51 27.58 22.78 1.01
C ALA A 51 28.56 22.90 2.20
N THR A 52 29.19 24.06 2.33
CA THR A 52 30.14 24.39 3.41
C THR A 52 29.78 25.72 4.07
N GLY A 53 30.33 25.97 5.27
CA GLY A 53 30.08 27.20 6.03
C GLY A 53 28.58 27.42 6.34
N GLU A 54 28.15 28.67 6.32
CA GLU A 54 26.76 29.06 6.61
C GLU A 54 25.75 28.48 5.61
N ALA A 55 26.13 28.28 4.35
CA ALA A 55 25.27 27.70 3.32
C ALA A 55 24.81 26.26 3.63
N ARG A 56 25.57 25.54 4.48
CA ARG A 56 25.23 24.17 4.89
C ARG A 56 23.99 24.12 5.78
N MET A 57 23.81 25.11 6.67
CA MET A 57 22.62 25.18 7.53
C MET A 57 21.36 25.45 6.70
N PHE A 58 21.42 26.40 5.77
CA PHE A 58 20.28 26.68 4.88
C PHE A 58 19.93 25.49 3.98
N SER A 59 20.95 24.80 3.44
CA SER A 59 20.73 23.61 2.63
C SER A 59 20.15 22.45 3.45
N PHE A 60 20.52 22.33 4.73
CA PHE A 60 19.94 21.35 5.64
C PHE A 60 18.45 21.58 5.85
N GLU A 61 18.04 22.80 6.20
CA GLU A 61 16.62 23.14 6.43
C GLU A 61 15.77 22.89 5.17
N ALA A 62 16.27 23.26 3.99
CA ALA A 62 15.58 22.98 2.74
C ALA A 62 15.47 21.47 2.46
N THR A 63 16.52 20.70 2.76
CA THR A 63 16.52 19.23 2.66
C THR A 63 15.55 18.61 3.64
N PHE A 64 15.53 19.11 4.88
CA PHE A 64 14.63 18.65 5.93
C PHE A 64 13.16 18.91 5.56
N ALA A 65 12.83 20.05 4.97
CA ALA A 65 11.48 20.33 4.47
C ALA A 65 11.03 19.29 3.43
N VAL A 66 11.89 18.93 2.48
CA VAL A 66 11.57 17.88 1.48
C VAL A 66 11.42 16.51 2.16
N ARG A 67 12.25 16.19 3.16
CA ARG A 67 12.08 14.97 3.97
C ARG A 67 10.71 14.92 4.67
N GLN A 68 10.21 16.04 5.18
CA GLN A 68 8.89 16.06 5.82
C GLN A 68 7.76 15.79 4.81
N ILE A 69 7.88 16.32 3.59
CA ILE A 69 6.93 16.03 2.50
C ILE A 69 6.95 14.53 2.16
N GLU A 70 8.14 13.93 2.07
CA GLU A 70 8.30 12.51 1.82
C GLU A 70 7.66 11.65 2.90
N ILE A 71 7.91 11.96 4.17
CA ILE A 71 7.28 11.30 5.33
C ILE A 71 5.75 11.39 5.23
N GLY A 72 5.21 12.55 4.84
CA GLY A 72 3.79 12.75 4.62
C GLY A 72 3.24 11.83 3.53
N PHE A 73 3.90 11.74 2.37
CA PHE A 73 3.51 10.82 1.30
C PHE A 73 3.64 9.35 1.70
N ALA A 74 4.68 8.97 2.44
CA ALA A 74 4.85 7.61 2.94
C ALA A 74 3.72 7.23 3.89
N SER A 75 3.34 8.13 4.80
CA SER A 75 2.21 7.95 5.71
C SER A 75 0.89 7.77 4.94
N LEU A 76 0.62 8.64 3.96
CA LEU A 76 -0.57 8.55 3.11
C LEU A 76 -0.60 7.23 2.34
N LEU A 77 0.54 6.80 1.79
CA LEU A 77 0.64 5.54 1.08
C LEU A 77 0.32 4.35 2.00
N SER A 78 0.87 4.34 3.21
CA SER A 78 0.59 3.28 4.21
C SER A 78 -0.87 3.26 4.65
N LEU A 79 -1.46 4.42 4.96
CA LEU A 79 -2.88 4.51 5.33
C LEU A 79 -3.78 4.01 4.20
N LEU A 80 -3.57 4.51 2.99
CA LEU A 80 -4.37 4.16 1.82
C LEU A 80 -4.25 2.67 1.46
N SER A 81 -3.03 2.13 1.56
CA SER A 81 -2.79 0.69 1.41
C SER A 81 -3.52 -0.12 2.46
N GLY A 82 -3.48 0.31 3.71
CA GLY A 82 -4.17 -0.33 4.82
C GLY A 82 -5.69 -0.38 4.62
N PHE A 83 -6.32 0.76 4.31
CA PHE A 83 -7.76 0.82 4.04
C PHE A 83 -8.16 -0.02 2.83
N THR A 84 -7.38 0.01 1.76
CA THR A 84 -7.65 -0.79 0.55
C THR A 84 -7.60 -2.29 0.84
N LEU A 85 -6.62 -2.73 1.65
CA LEU A 85 -6.53 -4.13 2.07
C LEU A 85 -7.67 -4.55 2.98
N ILE A 86 -8.11 -3.67 3.87
CA ILE A 86 -9.29 -3.93 4.71
C ILE A 86 -10.52 -4.13 3.82
N VAL A 87 -10.72 -3.28 2.82
CA VAL A 87 -11.81 -3.39 1.85
C VAL A 87 -11.75 -4.71 1.08
N PHE A 88 -10.58 -5.11 0.56
CA PHE A 88 -10.42 -6.41 -0.10
C PHE A 88 -10.60 -7.59 0.86
N GLY A 89 -10.13 -7.47 2.10
CA GLY A 89 -10.34 -8.47 3.15
C GLY A 89 -11.82 -8.70 3.44
N VAL A 90 -12.60 -7.63 3.60
CA VAL A 90 -14.07 -7.69 3.73
C VAL A 90 -14.69 -8.36 2.52
N SER A 91 -14.28 -7.98 1.30
CA SER A 91 -14.79 -8.59 0.07
C SER A 91 -14.54 -10.11 0.01
N ILE A 92 -13.36 -10.56 0.45
CA ILE A 92 -13.00 -11.98 0.51
C ILE A 92 -13.80 -12.72 1.60
N VAL A 93 -13.98 -12.14 2.79
CA VAL A 93 -14.78 -12.75 3.87
C VAL A 93 -16.25 -12.93 3.44
N LEU A 94 -16.77 -12.00 2.65
CA LEU A 94 -18.14 -12.06 2.12
C LEU A 94 -18.28 -12.99 0.90
N SER A 95 -17.19 -13.52 0.36
CA SER A 95 -17.19 -14.39 -0.82
C SER A 95 -17.20 -15.88 -0.42
N SER A 96 -17.98 -16.68 -1.15
CA SER A 96 -17.99 -18.15 -1.04
C SER A 96 -16.79 -18.83 -1.71
N HIS A 97 -16.06 -18.12 -2.58
CA HIS A 97 -15.02 -18.68 -3.45
C HIS A 97 -13.63 -18.73 -2.81
N TYR A 98 -13.44 -18.00 -1.72
CA TYR A 98 -12.14 -17.85 -1.07
C TYR A 98 -12.19 -18.34 0.37
N PRO A 99 -11.08 -18.91 0.87
CA PRO A 99 -11.02 -19.34 2.25
C PRO A 99 -11.00 -18.15 3.22
N LEU A 100 -11.80 -18.22 4.28
CA LEU A 100 -11.99 -17.14 5.27
C LEU A 100 -10.67 -16.66 5.91
N TRP A 101 -9.71 -17.55 6.15
CA TRP A 101 -8.41 -17.18 6.74
C TRP A 101 -7.66 -16.15 5.90
N MET A 102 -7.87 -16.12 4.58
CA MET A 102 -7.20 -15.19 3.69
C MET A 102 -7.82 -13.79 3.75
N GLY A 103 -9.13 -13.72 4.01
CA GLY A 103 -9.80 -12.46 4.32
C GLY A 103 -9.27 -11.86 5.63
N TRP A 104 -9.13 -12.69 6.68
CA TRP A 104 -8.53 -12.27 7.95
C TRP A 104 -7.09 -11.81 7.82
N LEU A 105 -6.28 -12.49 7.02
CA LEU A 105 -4.88 -12.10 6.79
C LEU A 105 -4.80 -10.75 6.05
N GLY A 106 -5.72 -10.48 5.11
CA GLY A 106 -5.88 -9.18 4.47
C GLY A 106 -6.31 -8.07 5.45
N LEU A 107 -7.24 -8.35 6.36
CA LEU A 107 -7.67 -7.41 7.39
C LEU A 107 -6.54 -7.07 8.37
N LEU A 108 -5.81 -8.07 8.85
CA LEU A 108 -4.71 -7.90 9.81
C LEU A 108 -3.53 -7.14 9.18
N SER A 109 -3.16 -7.46 7.95
CA SER A 109 -2.13 -6.71 7.21
C SER A 109 -2.56 -5.28 6.95
N GLY A 110 -3.83 -5.07 6.57
CA GLY A 110 -4.39 -3.74 6.38
C GLY A 110 -4.35 -2.89 7.66
N LEU A 111 -4.73 -3.47 8.80
CA LEU A 111 -4.64 -2.80 10.09
C LEU A 111 -3.19 -2.42 10.46
N GLY A 112 -2.23 -3.33 10.23
CA GLY A 112 -0.81 -3.05 10.44
C GLY A 112 -0.29 -1.88 9.61
N LEU A 113 -0.75 -1.74 8.36
CA LEU A 113 -0.41 -0.61 7.49
C LEU A 113 -1.10 0.69 7.90
N VAL A 114 -2.32 0.64 8.42
CA VAL A 114 -2.97 1.82 9.02
C VAL A 114 -2.17 2.32 10.23
N VAL A 115 -1.77 1.42 11.13
CA VAL A 115 -0.92 1.75 12.27
C VAL A 115 0.42 2.33 11.81
N THR A 116 1.04 1.71 10.80
CA THR A 116 2.28 2.22 10.19
C THR A 116 2.14 3.67 9.74
N GLY A 117 1.09 3.96 8.97
CA GLY A 117 0.87 5.31 8.46
C GLY A 117 0.61 6.34 9.56
N ALA A 118 -0.17 5.98 10.59
CA ALA A 118 -0.41 6.86 11.74
C ALA A 118 0.86 7.15 12.56
N VAL A 119 1.71 6.14 12.74
CA VAL A 119 3.00 6.31 13.41
C VAL A 119 3.96 7.18 12.57
N GLN A 120 4.00 6.97 11.25
CA GLN A 120 4.81 7.81 10.35
C GLN A 120 4.35 9.27 10.36
N ALA A 121 3.04 9.52 10.40
CA ALA A 121 2.50 10.88 10.48
C ALA A 121 2.90 11.61 11.77
N SER A 122 3.04 10.87 12.87
CA SER A 122 3.32 11.46 14.19
C SER A 122 4.81 11.53 14.54
N THR A 123 5.60 10.55 14.08
CA THR A 123 7.01 10.40 14.48
C THR A 123 8.00 10.47 13.32
N GLY A 124 7.51 10.60 12.09
CA GLY A 124 8.33 10.47 10.89
C GLY A 124 8.89 9.06 10.72
N PHE A 125 10.06 8.97 10.07
CA PHE A 125 10.80 7.71 9.94
C PHE A 125 11.55 7.34 11.22
N SER A 126 10.80 7.06 12.27
CA SER A 126 11.33 6.53 13.53
C SER A 126 11.64 5.03 13.41
N ALA A 127 12.50 4.51 14.29
CA ALA A 127 12.80 3.07 14.35
C ALA A 127 11.54 2.22 14.52
N LEU A 128 10.56 2.71 15.30
CA LEU A 128 9.28 2.08 15.50
C LEU A 128 8.45 2.09 14.21
N ALA A 129 8.34 3.24 13.54
CA ALA A 129 7.64 3.36 12.25
C ALA A 129 8.20 2.38 11.20
N MET A 130 9.53 2.30 11.10
CA MET A 130 10.21 1.40 10.16
C MET A 130 10.00 -0.07 10.50
N THR A 131 10.10 -0.44 11.79
CA THR A 131 9.90 -1.82 12.23
C THR A 131 8.48 -2.30 11.93
N ILE A 132 7.46 -1.50 12.27
CA ILE A 132 6.06 -1.83 11.98
C ILE A 132 5.82 -1.89 10.47
N SER A 133 6.37 -0.92 9.71
CA SER A 133 6.24 -0.88 8.25
C SER A 133 6.81 -2.14 7.59
N MET A 134 8.01 -2.57 7.98
CA MET A 134 8.65 -3.76 7.42
C MET A 134 7.84 -5.03 7.73
N LEU A 135 7.36 -5.17 8.96
CA LEU A 135 6.54 -6.31 9.35
C LEU A 135 5.22 -6.33 8.57
N ALA A 136 4.48 -5.21 8.57
CA ALA A 136 3.20 -5.09 7.88
C ALA A 136 3.34 -5.32 6.37
N SER A 137 4.39 -4.76 5.75
CA SER A 137 4.69 -4.94 4.33
C SER A 137 5.05 -6.37 3.99
N SER A 138 5.76 -7.09 4.88
CA SER A 138 6.09 -8.50 4.68
C SER A 138 4.84 -9.38 4.69
N VAL A 139 3.93 -9.14 5.66
CA VAL A 139 2.65 -9.86 5.72
C VAL A 139 1.79 -9.54 4.50
N PHE A 140 1.73 -8.28 4.08
CA PHE A 140 1.05 -7.86 2.86
C PHE A 140 1.61 -8.57 1.62
N LEU A 141 2.93 -8.66 1.48
CA LEU A 141 3.56 -9.32 0.34
C LEU A 141 3.19 -10.81 0.29
N ILE A 142 3.23 -11.49 1.44
CA ILE A 142 2.80 -12.90 1.56
C ILE A 142 1.33 -13.02 1.14
N TRP A 143 0.46 -12.14 1.63
CA TRP A 143 -0.95 -12.13 1.26
C TRP A 143 -1.15 -11.94 -0.25
N ALA A 144 -0.47 -10.95 -0.85
CA ALA A 144 -0.59 -10.63 -2.26
C ALA A 144 -0.14 -11.80 -3.15
N ILE A 145 0.93 -12.50 -2.77
CA ILE A 145 1.40 -13.71 -3.45
C ILE A 145 0.35 -14.82 -3.36
N LEU A 146 -0.19 -15.08 -2.17
CA LEU A 146 -1.21 -16.14 -1.96
C LEU A 146 -2.48 -15.87 -2.78
N VAL A 147 -2.97 -14.63 -2.75
CA VAL A 147 -4.12 -14.20 -3.56
C VAL A 147 -3.82 -14.37 -5.06
N GLY A 148 -2.63 -13.95 -5.51
CA GLY A 148 -2.20 -14.13 -6.90
C GLY A 148 -2.18 -15.59 -7.34
N ILE A 149 -1.62 -16.48 -6.52
CA ILE A 149 -1.59 -17.94 -6.78
C ILE A 149 -3.01 -18.50 -6.87
N LEU A 150 -3.91 -18.13 -5.96
CA LEU A 150 -5.28 -18.64 -5.96
C LEU A 150 -6.07 -18.14 -7.16
N MET A 151 -5.93 -16.86 -7.51
CA MET A 151 -6.53 -16.32 -8.73
C MET A 151 -6.03 -17.06 -9.98
N TRP A 152 -4.73 -17.33 -10.07
CA TRP A 152 -4.17 -18.10 -11.18
C TRP A 152 -4.75 -19.51 -11.26
N ARG A 153 -4.97 -20.17 -10.12
CA ARG A 153 -5.58 -21.50 -10.06
C ARG A 153 -7.08 -21.50 -10.36
N LEU A 154 -7.78 -20.41 -10.08
CA LEU A 154 -9.22 -20.25 -10.31
C LEU A 154 -9.54 -19.79 -11.74
N ALA A 155 -8.62 -19.09 -12.42
CA ALA A 155 -8.83 -18.58 -13.77
C ALA A 155 -9.31 -19.63 -14.79
N PRO A 156 -8.76 -20.87 -14.83
CA PRO A 156 -9.26 -21.91 -15.74
C PRO A 156 -10.72 -22.32 -15.47
N ARG A 157 -11.17 -22.27 -14.20
CA ARG A 157 -12.53 -22.67 -13.81
C ARG A 157 -13.58 -21.61 -14.16
N LEU A 158 -13.18 -20.33 -14.13
CA LEU A 158 -14.04 -19.21 -14.48
C LEU A 158 -14.30 -19.14 -15.99
N VAL A 159 -13.30 -19.47 -16.83
CA VAL A 159 -13.46 -19.54 -18.29
C VAL A 159 -14.43 -20.66 -18.68
N VAL A 160 -14.28 -21.86 -18.11
CA VAL A 160 -15.14 -23.01 -18.42
C VAL A 160 -16.61 -22.77 -18.07
N ASN A 161 -16.91 -22.08 -16.96
CA ASN A 161 -18.29 -21.75 -16.60
C ASN A 161 -18.92 -20.69 -17.53
N ASN A 162 -18.11 -19.85 -18.17
CA ASN A 162 -18.58 -18.80 -19.08
C ASN A 162 -18.84 -19.34 -20.50
N ASP A 163 -18.19 -20.44 -20.89
CA ASP A 163 -18.43 -21.16 -22.15
C ASP A 163 -19.64 -22.12 -22.06
N ALA A 164 -20.10 -22.43 -20.85
CA ALA A 164 -21.22 -23.34 -20.57
C ALA A 164 -22.57 -22.63 -20.32
N ALA A 165 -22.59 -21.29 -20.34
CA ALA A 165 -23.76 -20.44 -20.16
C ALA A 165 -24.14 -19.74 -21.48
#